data_AF-A0A0R1R2A0-F1
#
_entry.id   AF-A0A0R1R2A0-F1
#
_cell.length_a   1.000
_cell.length_b   1.000
_cell.length_c   1.000
_cell.angle_alpha   90.00
_cell.angle_beta   90.00
_cell.angle_gamma   90.00
#
_symmetry.space_group_name_H-M   'P 1'
#
loop_
_entity.id
_entity.type
_entity.pdbx_description
1 polymer ?
#
loop_
_entity_poly.entity_id
_entity_poly.type
_entity_poly.pdbx_seq_one_letter_code
_entity_poly.pdbx_strand_id
1 'polypeptide(L)'
;MKHKVIVMGTTFSQPTFKKRALAIITPFVSNHLVQQILCINLDPQRADPDECSVALYSKETNQLAIHDCTGEEATEPLGILKMTNAVEALDDTVDPDSIFLHQF
;
A
#
# COMPACT_ATOMS: atom_id res chain seq x y z
N MET A 1 -21.47 9.98 -9.70
CA MET A 1 -20.98 9.20 -8.54
C MET A 1 -19.51 9.53 -8.36
N LYS A 2 -19.03 9.78 -7.14
CA LYS A 2 -17.59 10.02 -6.90
C LYS A 2 -16.88 8.67 -6.92
N HIS A 3 -15.92 8.52 -7.82
CA HIS A 3 -15.04 7.38 -7.85
C HIS A 3 -14.15 7.36 -6.60
N LYS A 4 -13.81 6.16 -6.12
CA LYS A 4 -13.04 5.94 -4.90
C LYS A 4 -11.60 5.54 -5.19
N VAL A 5 -10.70 6.03 -4.35
CA VAL A 5 -9.31 5.59 -4.23
C VAL A 5 -9.23 4.74 -2.96
N ILE A 6 -8.70 3.53 -3.07
CA ILE A 6 -8.46 2.68 -1.90
C ILE A 6 -7.00 2.84 -1.51
N VAL A 7 -6.75 3.17 -0.24
CA VAL A 7 -5.40 3.18 0.34
C VAL A 7 -5.31 2.12 1.43
N MET A 8 -4.25 1.32 1.37
CA MET A 8 -3.96 0.25 2.31
C MET A 8 -2.54 0.38 2.85
N GLY A 9 -2.38 0.18 4.15
CA GLY A 9 -1.08 -0.02 4.79
C GLY A 9 -0.86 -1.50 5.09
N THR A 10 0.35 -2.02 4.94
CA THR A 10 0.69 -3.41 5.30
C THR A 10 2.06 -3.55 5.95
N THR A 11 2.29 -4.63 6.68
CA THR A 11 3.56 -4.90 7.39
C THR A 11 4.19 -6.25 7.01
N PHE A 12 3.98 -6.70 5.77
CA PHE A 12 4.58 -7.94 5.28
C PHE A 12 6.09 -7.79 5.09
N SER A 13 6.81 -8.91 5.29
CA SER A 13 8.17 -9.02 4.74
C SER A 13 8.16 -8.75 3.23
N GLN A 14 9.17 -8.04 2.70
CA GLN A 14 9.20 -7.61 1.30
C GLN A 14 9.00 -8.76 0.29
N PRO A 15 9.65 -9.93 0.43
CA PRO A 15 9.40 -11.05 -0.47
C PRO A 15 7.95 -11.54 -0.43
N THR A 16 7.31 -11.47 0.75
CA THR A 16 5.92 -11.84 0.97
C THR A 16 4.99 -10.81 0.36
N PHE A 17 5.26 -9.52 0.55
CA PHE A 17 4.51 -8.44 -0.07
C PHE A 17 4.48 -8.58 -1.59
N LYS A 18 5.64 -8.72 -2.25
CA LYS A 18 5.70 -8.87 -3.72
C LYS A 18 4.91 -10.08 -4.24
N LYS A 19 4.85 -11.17 -3.47
CA LYS A 19 4.06 -12.36 -3.81
C LYS A 19 2.55 -12.18 -3.56
N ARG A 20 2.18 -11.41 -2.53
CA ARG A 20 0.78 -11.28 -2.07
C ARG A 20 0.08 -10.01 -2.56
N ALA A 21 0.80 -8.99 -3.00
CA ALA A 21 0.25 -7.69 -3.41
C ALA A 21 -0.92 -7.83 -4.39
N LEU A 22 -0.78 -8.68 -5.41
CA LEU A 22 -1.86 -8.95 -6.36
C LEU A 22 -3.09 -9.55 -5.66
N ALA A 23 -2.91 -10.54 -4.79
CA ALA A 23 -4.01 -11.16 -4.06
C ALA A 23 -4.72 -10.18 -3.11
N ILE A 24 -3.97 -9.24 -2.52
CA ILE A 24 -4.52 -8.18 -1.65
C ILE A 24 -5.42 -7.23 -2.45
N ILE A 25 -4.99 -6.81 -3.65
CA ILE A 25 -5.73 -5.82 -4.44
C ILE A 25 -6.85 -6.44 -5.30
N THR A 26 -6.74 -7.72 -5.67
CA THR A 26 -7.66 -8.41 -6.61
C THR A 26 -9.14 -8.27 -6.23
N PRO A 27 -9.55 -8.38 -4.95
CA PRO A 27 -10.95 -8.20 -4.56
C PRO A 27 -11.57 -6.86 -4.95
N PHE A 28 -10.74 -5.82 -5.17
CA PHE A 28 -11.20 -4.47 -5.47
C PHE A 28 -11.14 -4.11 -6.95
N VAL A 29 -10.35 -4.83 -7.76
CA VAL A 29 -10.13 -4.54 -9.19
C VAL A 29 -11.43 -4.55 -10.00
N SER A 30 -12.31 -5.54 -9.73
CA SER A 30 -13.60 -5.67 -10.43
C SER A 30 -14.67 -4.69 -9.93
N ASN A 31 -14.43 -3.97 -8.84
CA ASN A 31 -15.41 -3.05 -8.28
C ASN A 31 -15.52 -1.78 -9.15
N HIS A 32 -16.71 -1.50 -9.69
CA HIS A 32 -16.96 -0.36 -10.58
C HIS A 32 -16.79 1.01 -9.91
N LEU A 33 -16.84 1.08 -8.59
CA LEU A 33 -16.65 2.33 -7.84
C LEU A 33 -15.16 2.66 -7.60
N VAL A 34 -14.27 1.68 -7.76
CA VAL A 34 -12.83 1.83 -7.51
C VAL A 34 -12.13 2.22 -8.81
N GLN A 35 -11.42 3.35 -8.78
CA GLN A 35 -10.58 3.81 -9.90
C GLN A 35 -9.10 3.53 -9.65
N GLN A 36 -8.65 3.63 -8.40
CA GLN A 36 -7.25 3.45 -8.05
C GLN A 36 -7.12 2.71 -6.72
N ILE A 37 -6.09 1.89 -6.61
CA ILE A 37 -5.72 1.18 -5.39
C ILE A 37 -4.24 1.44 -5.15
N LEU A 38 -3.92 1.90 -3.95
CA LEU A 38 -2.55 2.09 -3.48
C LEU A 38 -2.35 1.25 -2.22
N CYS A 39 -1.42 0.31 -2.27
CA CYS A 39 -1.04 -0.53 -1.15
C CYS A 39 0.41 -0.22 -0.79
N ILE A 40 0.65 0.30 0.40
CA ILE A 40 1.96 0.73 0.88
C ILE A 40 2.38 -0.23 1.99
N ASN A 41 3.53 -0.85 1.84
CA ASN A 41 4.07 -1.85 2.74
C ASN A 41 5.31 -1.32 3.45
N LEU A 42 5.30 -1.40 4.77
CA LEU A 42 6.42 -1.08 5.64
C LEU A 42 6.89 -2.37 6.29
N ASP A 43 8.00 -2.91 5.79
CA ASP A 43 8.54 -4.17 6.26
C ASP A 43 9.33 -3.93 7.57
N PRO A 44 8.85 -4.44 8.72
CA PRO A 44 9.51 -4.20 10.01
C PRO A 44 10.91 -4.84 10.11
N GLN A 45 11.28 -5.70 9.16
CA GLN A 45 12.60 -6.36 9.11
C GLN A 45 13.61 -5.62 8.22
N ARG A 46 13.23 -4.52 7.55
CA ARG A 46 14.18 -3.72 6.76
C ARG A 46 15.18 -2.98 7.66
N ALA A 47 16.38 -2.78 7.13
CA ALA A 47 17.45 -2.08 7.84
C ALA A 47 17.17 -0.59 8.00
N ASP A 48 16.49 0.01 7.02
CA ASP A 48 16.06 1.40 7.03
C ASP A 48 14.51 1.45 7.19
N PRO A 49 14.00 2.03 8.28
CA PRO A 49 12.57 2.08 8.58
C PRO A 49 11.78 3.00 7.63
N ASP A 50 12.45 3.89 6.90
CA ASP A 50 11.79 4.77 5.94
C ASP A 50 11.63 4.11 4.56
N GLU A 51 12.22 2.93 4.34
CA GLU A 51 12.01 2.18 3.10
C GLU A 51 10.64 1.52 3.05
N CYS A 52 9.99 1.60 1.89
CA CYS A 52 8.70 0.96 1.68
C CYS A 52 8.65 0.19 0.35
N SER A 53 7.61 -0.63 0.20
CA SER A 53 7.20 -1.18 -1.09
C SER A 53 5.78 -0.73 -1.41
N VAL A 54 5.53 -0.40 -2.67
CA VAL A 54 4.22 0.08 -3.11
C VAL A 54 3.68 -0.80 -4.22
N ALA A 55 2.43 -1.20 -4.10
CA ALA A 55 1.64 -1.76 -5.18
C ALA A 55 0.56 -0.76 -5.59
N LEU A 56 0.59 -0.35 -6.85
CA LEU A 56 -0.34 0.60 -7.44
C LEU A 56 -1.15 -0.10 -8.54
N TYR A 57 -2.47 0.02 -8.47
CA TYR A 57 -3.37 -0.31 -9.57
C TYR A 57 -4.18 0.91 -9.99
N SER A 58 -4.21 1.19 -11.28
CA SER A 58 -5.07 2.22 -11.89
C SER A 58 -5.98 1.57 -12.94
N LYS A 59 -7.29 1.77 -12.80
CA LYS A 59 -8.28 1.29 -13.76
C LYS A 59 -8.25 2.09 -15.06
N GLU A 60 -8.03 3.40 -14.99
CA GLU A 60 -7.98 4.29 -16.15
C GLU A 60 -6.89 3.87 -17.14
N THR A 61 -5.69 3.57 -16.63
CA THR A 61 -4.55 3.14 -17.44
C THR A 61 -4.41 1.62 -17.55
N ASN A 62 -5.28 0.87 -16.86
CA ASN A 62 -5.20 -0.58 -16.68
C ASN A 62 -3.79 -1.05 -16.30
N GLN A 63 -3.13 -0.29 -15.42
CA GLN A 63 -1.75 -0.52 -15.02
C GLN A 63 -1.69 -1.12 -13.62
N LEU A 64 -0.85 -2.14 -13.46
CA LEU A 64 -0.40 -2.65 -12.18
C LEU A 64 1.11 -2.50 -12.10
N ALA A 65 1.59 -1.83 -11.05
CA ALA A 65 3.00 -1.67 -10.76
C ALA A 65 3.30 -2.06 -9.32
N ILE A 66 4.42 -2.74 -9.11
CA ILE A 66 4.97 -3.01 -7.78
C ILE A 66 6.42 -2.53 -7.81
N HIS A 67 6.78 -1.65 -6.88
CA HIS A 67 8.14 -1.12 -6.77
C HIS A 67 8.53 -0.91 -5.31
N ASP A 68 9.83 -0.80 -5.08
CA ASP A 68 10.38 -0.38 -3.80
C ASP A 68 10.64 1.12 -3.87
N CYS A 69 10.51 1.81 -2.74
CA CYS A 69 10.81 3.24 -2.61
C CYS A 69 11.84 3.40 -1.48
N THR A 70 12.84 4.24 -1.70
CA THR A 70 13.90 4.51 -0.71
C THR A 70 14.25 6.01 -0.71
N GLY A 71 14.83 6.50 0.40
CA GLY A 71 15.22 7.90 0.52
C GLY A 71 14.07 8.87 0.22
N GLU A 72 14.31 9.84 -0.66
CA GLU A 72 13.31 10.87 -0.99
C GLU A 72 12.03 10.30 -1.60
N GLU A 73 12.11 9.20 -2.37
CA GLU A 73 10.96 8.57 -3.03
C GLU A 73 9.95 7.98 -2.04
N ALA A 74 10.39 7.61 -0.83
CA ALA A 74 9.49 7.10 0.21
C ALA A 74 8.61 8.20 0.85
N THR A 75 8.98 9.47 0.69
CA THR A 75 8.27 10.60 1.30
C THR A 75 6.80 10.67 0.86
N GLU A 76 6.53 10.47 -0.43
CA GLU A 76 5.18 10.57 -0.97
C GLU A 76 4.27 9.42 -0.48
N PRO A 77 4.64 8.13 -0.58
CA PRO A 77 3.87 7.04 0.01
C PRO A 77 3.58 7.24 1.51
N LEU A 78 4.60 7.57 2.30
CA LEU A 78 4.44 7.82 3.74
C LEU A 78 3.50 8.99 4.01
N GLY A 79 3.57 10.04 3.19
CA GLY A 79 2.64 11.17 3.22
C GLY A 79 1.19 10.73 2.95
N ILE A 80 0.97 9.87 1.96
CA ILE A 80 -0.37 9.37 1.63
C ILE A 80 -0.97 8.54 2.78
N LEU A 81 -0.19 7.68 3.44
CA LEU A 81 -0.66 6.95 4.64
C LEU A 81 -1.13 7.92 5.72
N LYS A 82 -0.34 8.96 6.01
CA LYS A 82 -0.69 10.01 6.98
C LYS A 82 -1.94 10.78 6.60
N MET A 83 -2.07 11.17 5.33
CA MET A 83 -3.22 11.93 4.83
C MET A 83 -4.53 11.13 4.83
N THR A 84 -4.43 9.82 4.64
CA THR A 84 -5.58 8.90 4.58
C THR A 84 -5.91 8.22 5.91
N ASN A 85 -5.17 8.57 6.97
CA ASN A 85 -5.26 7.97 8.30
C ASN A 85 -4.95 6.46 8.33
N ALA A 86 -4.28 5.94 7.30
CA ALA A 86 -3.80 4.57 7.19
C ALA A 86 -2.43 4.37 7.87
N VAL A 87 -2.30 4.91 9.08
CA VAL A 87 -1.02 5.11 9.77
C VAL A 87 -0.60 3.95 10.64
N GLU A 88 -1.43 2.93 10.83
CA GLU A 88 -1.12 1.80 11.71
C GLU A 88 0.13 1.05 11.25
N ALA A 89 0.37 0.97 9.94
CA ALA A 89 1.60 0.38 9.39
C ALA A 89 2.88 1.15 9.79
N LEU A 90 2.77 2.39 10.28
CA LEU A 90 3.90 3.21 10.77
C LEU A 90 4.26 2.93 12.23
N ASP A 91 3.41 2.19 12.97
CA ASP A 91 3.63 1.86 14.38
C ASP A 91 4.54 0.64 14.51
N ASP A 92 5.63 0.76 15.27
CA ASP A 92 6.64 -0.28 15.48
C ASP A 92 6.15 -1.43 16.37
N THR A 93 4.98 -1.28 16.99
CA THR A 93 4.33 -2.30 17.82
C THR A 93 3.38 -3.21 17.06
N VAL A 94 3.14 -2.94 15.77
CA VAL A 94 2.23 -3.72 14.94
C VAL A 94 2.83 -5.08 14.57
N ASP A 95 1.99 -6.12 14.65
CA ASP A 95 2.37 -7.47 14.22
C ASP A 95 2.78 -7.48 12.73
N PRO A 96 3.89 -8.16 12.38
CA PRO A 96 4.23 -8.44 10.99
C PRO A 96 3.10 -9.16 10.25
N ASP A 97 3.07 -9.02 8.93
CA ASP A 97 2.07 -9.62 8.04
C ASP A 97 0.61 -9.10 8.26
N SER A 98 0.47 -7.85 8.73
CA SER A 98 -0.83 -7.18 8.92
C SER A 98 -1.30 -6.41 7.68
N ILE A 99 -2.63 -6.20 7.58
CA ILE A 99 -3.27 -5.37 6.54
C ILE A 99 -4.21 -4.36 7.21
N PHE A 100 -4.07 -3.08 6.86
CA PHE A 100 -4.90 -1.97 7.31
C PHE A 100 -5.64 -1.37 6.12
N LEU A 101 -6.96 -1.55 6.07
CA LEU A 101 -7.80 -1.09 4.97
C LEU A 101 -8.57 0.16 5.39
N HIS A 102 -8.31 1.27 4.71
CA HIS A 102 -8.99 2.54 4.94
C HIS A 102 -9.86 2.91 3.74
N GLN A 103 -11.09 3.33 4.01
CA GLN A 103 -11.99 3.86 2.97
C GLN A 103 -11.84 5.37 2.90
N PHE A 104 -11.46 5.88 1.72
CA PHE A 104 -11.38 7.31 1.41
C PHE A 104 -12.35 7.69 0.28
#